data_AF-A0A1M6Q170-F1
#
_entry.id   AF-A0A1M6Q170-F1
#
_cell.length_a   1.000
_cell.length_b   1.000
_cell.length_c   1.000
_cell.angle_alpha   90.00
_cell.angle_beta   90.00
_cell.angle_gamma   90.00
#
_symmetry.space_group_name_H-M   'P 1'
#
loop_
_entity.id
_entity.type
_entity.pdbx_description
1 polymer ?
#
loop_
_entity_poly.entity_id
_entity_poly.type
_entity_poly.pdbx_seq_one_letter_code
_entity_poly.pdbx_strand_id
1 'polypeptide(L)'
;MPRGDRSAYTDKQKRMAEHIEEGYEKRGVSEEEAERRAWATVNKETGGGKKSGSGRGKAMNTQPSRTGGQRGGAASAARPASARSASAKKAAARRTPEERSASAKKAAATRKRNAARKSA
;
A
#
# COMPACT_ATOMS: atom_id res chain seq x y z
N MET A 1 -17.08 22.79 14.20
CA MET A 1 -15.63 22.93 13.91
C MET A 1 -15.43 23.92 12.77
N PRO A 2 -14.38 24.76 12.80
CA PRO A 2 -13.95 25.53 11.64
C PRO A 2 -13.65 24.57 10.48
N ARG A 3 -14.00 24.98 9.25
CA ARG A 3 -13.76 24.19 8.03
C ARG A 3 -12.24 24.04 7.84
N GLY A 4 -11.70 22.86 8.13
CA GLY A 4 -10.26 22.57 8.03
C GLY A 4 -9.67 21.93 9.29
N ASP A 5 -10.28 22.14 10.46
CA ASP A 5 -9.80 21.49 11.68
C ASP A 5 -10.15 20.00 11.70
N ARG A 6 -9.10 19.17 11.64
CA ARG A 6 -9.18 17.69 11.69
C ARG A 6 -9.05 17.13 13.11
N SER A 7 -9.32 17.94 14.13
CA SER A 7 -9.35 17.53 15.54
C SER A 7 -10.28 16.35 15.83
N ALA A 8 -11.35 16.16 15.05
CA ALA A 8 -12.27 15.02 15.17
C ALA A 8 -11.69 13.67 14.68
N TYR A 9 -10.53 13.70 14.03
CA TYR A 9 -9.87 12.53 13.45
C TYR A 9 -8.75 12.01 14.36
N THR A 10 -8.53 10.70 14.29
CA THR A 10 -7.42 10.05 14.99
C THR A 10 -6.11 10.28 14.24
N ASP A 11 -4.97 10.16 14.92
CA ASP A 11 -3.65 10.31 14.28
C ASP A 11 -3.42 9.23 13.23
N LYS A 12 -4.02 8.04 13.39
CA LYS A 12 -4.02 7.00 12.35
C LYS A 12 -4.74 7.45 11.09
N GLN A 13 -5.86 8.17 11.20
CA GLN A 13 -6.58 8.71 10.04
C GLN A 13 -5.78 9.81 9.32
N LYS A 14 -5.10 10.67 10.08
CA LYS A 14 -4.22 11.71 9.51
C LYS A 14 -3.08 11.09 8.71
N ARG A 15 -2.33 10.15 9.30
CA ARG A 15 -1.26 9.41 8.59
C ARG A 15 -1.75 8.66 7.35
N MET A 16 -2.95 8.08 7.41
CA MET A 16 -3.53 7.43 6.23
C MET A 16 -3.83 8.44 5.12
N ALA A 17 -4.35 9.62 5.46
CA ALA A 17 -4.60 10.67 4.48
C ALA A 17 -3.29 11.19 3.88
N GLU A 18 -2.30 11.52 4.71
CA GLU A 18 -0.97 11.97 4.27
C GLU A 18 -0.33 10.99 3.27
N HIS A 19 -0.36 9.68 3.54
CA HIS A 19 0.17 8.69 2.61
C HIS A 19 -0.58 8.60 1.28
N ILE A 20 -1.89 8.85 1.27
CA ILE A 20 -2.70 8.84 0.04
C ILE A 20 -2.44 10.11 -0.77
N GLU A 21 -2.36 11.25 -0.09
CA GLU A 21 -2.04 12.57 -0.62
C GLU A 21 -0.67 12.57 -1.31
N GLU A 22 0.38 12.14 -0.60
CA GLU A 22 1.74 11.99 -1.15
C GLU A 22 1.72 11.13 -2.44
N GLY A 23 0.88 10.10 -2.47
CA GLY A 23 0.69 9.25 -3.65
C GLY A 23 0.01 9.96 -4.82
N TYR A 24 -0.88 10.92 -4.59
CA TYR A 24 -1.50 11.75 -5.63
C TYR A 24 -0.57 12.86 -6.12
N GLU A 25 0.16 13.51 -5.22
CA GLU A 25 1.17 14.52 -5.57
C GLU A 25 2.27 13.93 -6.44
N LYS A 26 2.79 12.74 -6.09
CA LYS A 26 3.76 12.00 -6.93
C LYS A 26 3.22 11.67 -8.32
N ARG A 27 1.90 11.66 -8.51
CA ARG A 27 1.22 11.48 -9.81
C ARG A 27 0.92 12.81 -10.51
N GLY A 28 1.32 13.95 -9.94
CA GLY A 28 1.18 15.29 -10.52
C GLY A 28 -0.15 15.98 -10.19
N VAL A 29 -0.91 15.52 -9.20
CA VAL A 29 -2.10 16.22 -8.72
C VAL A 29 -1.67 17.37 -7.79
N SER A 30 -2.35 18.52 -7.85
CA SER A 30 -2.08 19.63 -6.92
C SER A 30 -2.37 19.23 -5.47
N GLU A 31 -1.64 19.82 -4.52
CA GLU A 31 -1.75 19.55 -3.08
C GLU A 31 -3.20 19.64 -2.60
N GLU A 32 -3.91 20.73 -2.89
CA GLU A 32 -5.32 20.90 -2.46
C GLU A 32 -6.27 19.79 -2.95
N GLU A 33 -6.07 19.30 -4.17
CA GLU A 33 -6.91 18.25 -4.75
C GLU A 33 -6.45 16.86 -4.28
N ALA A 34 -5.15 16.67 -4.05
CA ALA A 34 -4.58 15.47 -3.45
C ALA A 34 -5.10 15.29 -2.02
N GLU A 35 -5.04 16.36 -1.20
CA GLU A 35 -5.56 16.43 0.16
C GLU A 35 -7.06 16.10 0.18
N ARG A 36 -7.84 16.76 -0.69
CA ARG A 36 -9.28 16.53 -0.81
C ARG A 36 -9.60 15.06 -1.12
N ARG A 37 -8.90 14.45 -2.08
CA ARG A 37 -9.07 13.04 -2.46
C ARG A 37 -8.65 12.08 -1.35
N ALA A 38 -7.58 12.41 -0.64
CA ALA A 38 -7.10 11.62 0.48
C ALA A 38 -8.13 11.56 1.60
N TRP A 39 -8.66 12.71 2.03
CA TRP A 39 -9.67 12.77 3.08
C TRP A 39 -11.00 12.18 2.66
N ALA A 40 -11.41 12.32 1.40
CA ALA A 40 -12.57 11.63 0.87
C ALA A 40 -12.43 10.09 0.99
N THR A 41 -11.25 9.56 0.67
CA THR A 41 -10.95 8.12 0.77
C THR A 41 -11.02 7.64 2.22
N VAL A 42 -10.32 8.33 3.13
CA VAL A 42 -10.34 8.00 4.57
C VAL A 42 -11.76 8.09 5.12
N ASN A 43 -12.54 9.10 4.73
CA ASN A 43 -13.92 9.24 5.18
C ASN A 43 -14.83 8.13 4.66
N LYS A 44 -14.63 7.69 3.41
CA LYS A 44 -15.39 6.56 2.84
C LYS A 44 -15.10 5.26 3.59
N GLU A 45 -13.85 5.04 3.99
CA GLU A 45 -13.45 3.84 4.74
C GLU A 45 -13.86 3.87 6.21
N THR A 46 -13.90 5.06 6.83
CA THR A 46 -14.08 5.20 8.28
C THR A 46 -15.43 5.75 8.71
N GLY A 47 -16.22 6.29 7.78
CA GLY A 47 -17.46 7.00 8.08
C GLY A 47 -17.25 8.41 8.67
N GLY A 48 -16.01 8.91 8.66
CA GLY A 48 -15.60 10.22 9.18
C GLY A 48 -14.71 10.14 10.42
N GLY A 49 -14.64 11.22 11.19
CA GLY A 49 -13.74 11.34 12.35
C GLY A 49 -14.00 10.27 13.41
N LYS A 50 -13.02 9.38 13.64
CA LYS A 50 -13.16 8.30 14.65
C LYS A 50 -12.88 8.77 16.07
N LYS A 51 -12.18 9.89 16.24
CA LYS A 51 -11.86 10.42 17.56
C LYS A 51 -13.11 10.96 18.21
N SER A 52 -13.81 11.90 17.57
CA SER A 52 -15.03 12.55 18.09
C SER A 52 -16.06 12.94 17.03
N GLY A 53 -15.93 12.45 15.80
CA GLY A 53 -16.84 12.77 14.70
C GLY A 53 -17.81 11.64 14.33
N SER A 54 -18.35 11.72 13.11
CA SER A 54 -19.36 10.82 12.56
C SER A 54 -18.91 9.36 12.37
N GLY A 55 -17.60 9.10 12.41
CA GLY A 55 -17.02 7.76 12.29
C GLY A 55 -16.84 7.04 13.63
N ARG A 56 -17.11 7.71 14.77
CA ARG A 56 -16.99 7.08 16.08
C ARG A 56 -18.00 5.93 16.21
N GLY A 57 -17.53 4.77 16.68
CA GLY A 57 -18.34 3.56 16.82
C GLY A 57 -18.70 2.86 15.50
N LYS A 58 -18.30 3.40 14.34
CA LYS A 58 -18.57 2.78 13.04
C LYS A 58 -17.48 1.78 12.66
N ALA A 59 -17.92 0.63 12.13
CA ALA A 59 -17.04 -0.35 11.53
C ALA A 59 -16.32 0.24 10.30
N MET A 60 -15.09 -0.19 10.07
CA MET A 60 -14.31 0.22 8.91
C MET A 60 -14.76 -0.54 7.66
N ASN A 61 -14.97 0.18 6.57
CA ASN A 61 -15.19 -0.40 5.25
C ASN A 61 -13.86 -0.48 4.48
N THR A 62 -13.32 -1.67 4.34
CA THR A 62 -12.04 -1.93 3.63
C THR A 62 -12.23 -2.26 2.14
N GLN A 63 -13.45 -2.21 1.62
CA GLN A 63 -13.73 -2.48 0.20
C GLN A 63 -12.96 -1.53 -0.75
N PRO A 64 -12.86 -0.21 -0.49
CA PRO A 64 -12.11 0.70 -1.37
C PRO A 64 -10.63 0.31 -1.48
N SER A 65 -9.94 0.09 -0.36
CA SER A 65 -8.53 -0.30 -0.33
C SER A 65 -8.31 -1.67 -0.97
N ARG A 66 -9.21 -2.64 -0.77
CA ARG A 66 -9.13 -3.95 -1.44
C ARG A 66 -9.24 -3.83 -2.95
N THR A 67 -10.20 -3.05 -3.43
CA THR A 67 -10.41 -2.84 -4.88
C THR A 67 -9.20 -2.12 -5.50
N GLY A 68 -8.70 -1.07 -4.84
CA GLY A 68 -7.50 -0.36 -5.27
C GLY A 68 -6.27 -1.25 -5.30
N GLY A 69 -6.06 -2.06 -4.25
CA GLY A 69 -4.97 -3.01 -4.15
C GLY A 69 -5.01 -4.10 -5.22
N GLN A 70 -6.19 -4.64 -5.53
CA GLN A 70 -6.35 -5.62 -6.61
C GLN A 70 -5.99 -5.03 -7.98
N ARG A 71 -6.49 -3.83 -8.29
CA ARG A 71 -6.17 -3.13 -9.55
C ARG A 71 -4.68 -2.78 -9.66
N GLY A 72 -4.09 -2.23 -8.60
CA GLY A 72 -2.67 -1.91 -8.56
C GLY A 72 -1.77 -3.14 -8.64
N GLY A 73 -2.18 -4.24 -8.01
CA GLY A 73 -1.51 -5.54 -8.10
C GLY A 73 -1.55 -6.11 -9.52
N ALA A 74 -2.71 -6.09 -10.16
CA ALA A 74 -2.87 -6.52 -11.55
C ALA A 74 -2.02 -5.69 -12.51
N ALA A 75 -2.04 -4.36 -12.38
CA ALA A 75 -1.20 -3.46 -13.18
C ALA A 75 0.30 -3.74 -12.97
N SER A 76 0.72 -3.99 -11.72
CA SER A 76 2.10 -4.35 -11.41
C SER A 76 2.51 -5.70 -11.99
N ALA A 77 1.60 -6.67 -12.00
CA ALA A 77 1.82 -8.01 -12.58
C ALA A 77 1.92 -7.97 -14.11
N ALA A 78 1.15 -7.08 -14.76
CA ALA A 78 1.16 -6.90 -16.22
C ALA A 78 2.46 -6.26 -16.76
N ARG A 79 3.31 -5.69 -15.89
CA ARG A 79 4.60 -5.11 -16.32
C ARG A 79 5.49 -6.18 -16.95
N PRO A 80 6.33 -5.82 -17.94
CA PRO A 80 7.24 -6.77 -18.58
C PRO A 80 8.18 -7.41 -17.54
N ALA A 81 8.54 -8.67 -17.75
CA ALA A 81 9.37 -9.44 -16.80
C ALA A 81 10.71 -8.75 -16.50
N SER A 82 11.28 -8.04 -17.48
CA SER A 82 12.48 -7.22 -17.32
C SER A 82 12.27 -6.10 -16.27
N ALA A 83 11.17 -5.35 -16.37
CA ALA A 83 10.83 -4.29 -15.41
C ALA A 83 10.48 -4.87 -14.02
N ARG A 84 9.78 -6.01 -13.96
CA ARG A 84 9.46 -6.68 -12.68
C ARG A 84 10.71 -7.20 -11.96
N SER A 85 11.74 -7.59 -12.71
CA SER A 85 12.99 -8.13 -12.14
C SER A 85 14.09 -7.08 -11.95
N ALA A 86 13.91 -5.84 -12.42
CA ALA A 86 14.95 -4.81 -12.41
C ALA A 86 15.48 -4.52 -11.00
N SER A 87 14.59 -4.37 -10.01
CA SER A 87 14.99 -4.14 -8.60
C SER A 87 15.72 -5.33 -8.00
N ALA A 88 15.22 -6.55 -8.25
CA ALA A 88 15.85 -7.79 -7.80
C ALA A 88 17.23 -7.99 -8.43
N LYS A 89 17.38 -7.67 -9.73
CA LYS A 89 18.67 -7.71 -10.44
C LYS A 89 19.64 -6.67 -9.92
N LYS A 90 19.19 -5.43 -9.66
CA LYS A 90 20.01 -4.38 -9.03
C LYS A 90 20.53 -4.79 -7.66
N ALA A 91 19.69 -5.45 -6.85
CA ALA A 91 20.09 -5.98 -5.55
C ALA A 91 21.08 -7.15 -5.69
N ALA A 92 20.84 -8.07 -6.64
CA ALA A 92 21.73 -9.21 -6.89
C ALA A 92 23.11 -8.79 -7.41
N ALA A 93 23.19 -7.71 -8.20
CA ALA A 93 24.44 -7.17 -8.72
C ALA A 93 25.37 -6.62 -7.61
N ARG A 94 24.81 -6.24 -6.45
CA ARG A 94 25.58 -5.72 -5.29
C ARG A 94 26.07 -6.80 -4.35
N ARG A 95 25.76 -8.08 -4.60
CA ARG A 95 26.05 -9.20 -3.69
C ARG A 95 27.30 -9.97 -4.08
N THR A 96 28.03 -10.45 -3.06
CA THR A 96 29.15 -11.38 -3.28
C THR A 96 28.65 -12.71 -3.86
N PRO A 97 29.54 -13.53 -4.45
CA PRO A 97 29.19 -14.88 -4.88
C PRO A 97 28.59 -15.75 -3.76
N GLU A 98 29.13 -15.70 -2.53
CA GLU A 98 28.56 -16.48 -1.42
C GLU A 98 27.14 -16.03 -1.07
N GLU A 99 26.91 -14.72 -0.99
CA GLU A 99 25.58 -14.16 -0.68
C GLU A 99 24.54 -14.51 -1.74
N ARG A 100 24.94 -14.51 -3.02
CA ARG A 100 24.10 -14.96 -4.13
C ARG A 100 23.76 -16.44 -3.99
N SER A 101 24.74 -17.28 -3.66
CA SER A 101 24.53 -18.71 -3.46
C SER A 101 23.60 -19.00 -2.28
N ALA A 102 23.75 -18.27 -1.17
CA ALA A 102 22.92 -18.40 0.03
C ALA A 102 21.47 -17.96 -0.26
N SER A 103 21.30 -16.87 -1.01
CA SER A 103 19.97 -16.40 -1.45
C SER A 103 19.28 -17.42 -2.37
N ALA A 104 20.02 -18.03 -3.31
CA ALA A 104 19.49 -19.06 -4.20
C ALA A 104 19.05 -20.32 -3.42
N LYS A 105 19.86 -20.77 -2.44
CA LYS A 105 19.51 -21.89 -1.55
C LYS A 105 18.24 -21.62 -0.76
N LYS A 106 18.10 -20.42 -0.17
CA LYS A 106 16.87 -20.01 0.52
C LYS A 106 15.66 -20.00 -0.42
N ALA A 107 15.81 -19.46 -1.63
CA ALA A 107 14.73 -19.45 -2.63
C ALA A 107 14.30 -20.86 -3.06
N ALA A 108 15.24 -21.81 -3.17
CA ALA A 108 14.93 -23.22 -3.46
C ALA A 108 14.16 -23.89 -2.30
N ALA A 109 14.57 -23.64 -1.05
CA ALA A 109 13.87 -24.16 0.13
C ALA A 109 12.43 -23.63 0.23
N THR A 110 12.21 -22.34 -0.04
CA THR A 110 10.87 -21.75 -0.06
C THR A 110 10.00 -22.35 -1.16
N ARG A 111 10.54 -22.56 -2.37
CA ARG A 111 9.81 -23.21 -3.47
C ARG A 111 9.38 -24.63 -3.10
N LYS A 112 10.27 -25.43 -2.49
CA LYS A 112 9.95 -26.79 -2.01
C LYS A 112 8.83 -26.77 -0.98
N ARG A 113 8.87 -25.84 -0.02
CA ARG A 113 7.83 -25.69 1.02
C ARG A 113 6.46 -25.31 0.44
N ASN A 114 6.44 -24.39 -0.52
CA ASN A 114 5.20 -23.97 -1.16
C ASN A 114 4.59 -25.08 -2.04
N ALA A 115 5.42 -25.87 -2.72
CA ALA A 115 4.95 -27.03 -3.46
C ALA A 115 4.30 -28.07 -2.53
N ALA A 116 4.94 -28.40 -1.40
CA ALA A 116 4.41 -29.33 -0.40
C ALA A 116 3.09 -28.86 0.22
N ARG A 117 2.93 -27.54 0.42
CA ARG A 117 1.67 -26.93 0.90
C ARG A 117 0.54 -26.94 -0.12
N LYS A 118 0.86 -27.03 -1.42
CA LYS A 118 -0.14 -27.06 -2.50
C LYS A 118 -0.63 -28.48 -2.79
N SER A 119 0.15 -29.48 -2.38
CA SER A 119 -0.17 -30.91 -2.50
C SER A 119 -0.82 -31.51 -1.25
N ALA A 120 -1.06 -30.70 -0.21
CA ALA A 120 -1.76 -31.05 1.03
C ALA A 120 -3.09 -30.30 1.08
#